data_AF-A0A3D1AS69-F1
#
_entry.id   AF-A0A3D1AS69-F1
#
_cell.length_a   1.000
_cell.length_b   1.000
_cell.length_c   1.000
_cell.angle_alpha   90.00
_cell.angle_beta   90.00
_cell.angle_gamma   90.00
#
_symmetry.space_group_name_H-M   'P 1'
#
loop_
_entity.id
_entity.type
_entity.pdbx_description
1 polymer ?
#
loop_
_entity_poly.entity_id
_entity_poly.type
_entity_poly.pdbx_seq_one_letter_code
_entity_poly.pdbx_strand_id
1 'polypeptide(L)'
;MRVLYRREDHFHELRTVFQTISLADDLHIEYTQSADAAIEIEGANIPDNLIERAARACLAEWGEGGTVRCHLRKRIPMGAGLGGGSSDAAAVLLALPVLARRPIATRRLLEMAAALGSDVPFFLEGGAVAGLGRGEELYPLADRTG
;
A
#
# COMPACT_ATOMS: atom_id res chain seq x y z
N MET A 1 8.27 -17.42 7.04
CA MET A 1 8.81 -17.18 5.69
C MET A 1 9.81 -18.27 5.33
N ARG A 2 9.74 -18.83 4.11
CA ARG A 2 10.80 -19.67 3.52
C ARG A 2 11.24 -19.06 2.19
N VAL A 3 12.56 -18.94 2.01
CA VAL A 3 13.21 -18.57 0.76
C VAL A 3 13.64 -19.88 0.07
N LEU A 4 13.20 -20.12 -1.16
CA LEU A 4 13.42 -21.41 -1.83
C LEU A 4 14.64 -21.41 -2.75
N TYR A 5 14.64 -20.57 -3.77
CA TYR A 5 15.73 -20.47 -4.74
C TYR A 5 15.74 -19.08 -5.38
N ARG A 6 16.86 -18.72 -6.00
CA ARG A 6 16.99 -17.48 -6.76
C ARG A 6 16.40 -17.67 -8.16
N ARG A 7 15.53 -16.74 -8.58
CA ARG A 7 14.83 -16.72 -9.87
C ARG A 7 15.69 -16.05 -10.95
N GLU A 8 15.30 -16.24 -12.21
CA GLU A 8 15.95 -15.63 -13.38
C GLU A 8 15.80 -14.10 -13.40
N ASP A 9 14.77 -13.55 -12.75
CA ASP A 9 14.53 -12.12 -12.54
C ASP A 9 15.40 -11.49 -11.42
N HIS A 10 16.38 -12.24 -10.92
CA HIS A 10 17.28 -11.89 -9.81
C HIS A 10 16.66 -11.75 -8.42
N PHE A 11 15.36 -11.96 -8.26
CA PHE A 11 14.70 -12.07 -6.95
C PHE A 11 14.77 -13.51 -6.41
N HIS A 12 14.23 -13.75 -5.22
CA HIS A 12 14.08 -15.09 -4.66
C HIS A 12 12.62 -15.51 -4.67
N GLU A 13 12.39 -16.81 -4.93
CA GLU A 13 11.10 -17.44 -4.71
C GLU A 13 10.84 -17.54 -3.20
N LEU A 14 9.72 -16.96 -2.77
CA LEU A 14 9.25 -16.86 -1.40
C LEU A 14 7.97 -17.68 -1.24
N ARG A 15 7.88 -18.35 -0.10
CA ARG A 15 6.60 -18.82 0.45
C ARG A 15 6.44 -18.23 1.83
N THR A 16 5.40 -17.42 2.00
CA THR A 16 5.12 -16.75 3.26
C THR A 16 3.64 -16.77 3.57
N VAL A 17 3.31 -16.55 4.84
CA VAL A 17 1.97 -16.23 5.28
C VAL A 17 2.04 -14.81 5.80
N PHE A 18 1.23 -13.92 5.22
CA PHE A 18 1.02 -12.59 5.76
C PHE A 18 -0.20 -12.62 6.67
N GLN A 19 -0.09 -11.97 7.83
CA GLN A 19 -1.16 -11.84 8.81
C GLN A 19 -1.20 -10.38 9.25
N THR A 20 -2.35 -9.73 9.13
CA THR A 20 -2.55 -8.41 9.74
C THR A 20 -2.56 -8.55 11.26
N ILE A 21 -1.70 -7.80 11.95
CA ILE A 21 -1.65 -7.70 13.41
C ILE A 21 -2.22 -6.35 13.86
N SER A 22 -2.55 -6.20 15.15
CA SER A 22 -3.13 -4.96 15.70
C SER A 22 -2.17 -3.77 15.75
N LEU A 23 -0.87 -3.98 15.47
CA LEU A 23 0.10 -2.89 15.32
C LEU A 23 -0.10 -2.21 13.96
N ALA A 24 -0.55 -0.96 13.99
CA ALA A 24 -0.80 -0.15 12.80
C ALA A 24 -0.27 1.29 13.00
N ASP A 25 0.05 1.96 11.89
CA ASP A 25 0.34 3.39 11.86
C ASP A 25 -0.96 4.20 11.88
N ASP A 26 -0.91 5.46 12.35
CA ASP A 26 -2.06 6.37 12.19
C ASP A 26 -1.79 7.27 10.96
N LEU A 27 -2.65 7.16 9.95
CA LEU A 27 -2.56 7.96 8.74
C LEU A 27 -3.84 8.78 8.55
N HIS A 28 -3.73 10.09 8.65
CA HIS A 28 -4.80 11.03 8.35
C HIS A 28 -4.64 11.55 6.91
N ILE A 29 -5.69 11.47 6.10
CA ILE A 29 -5.67 11.83 4.68
C ILE A 29 -6.77 12.84 4.40
N GLU A 30 -6.40 13.94 3.77
CA GLU A 30 -7.31 14.96 3.28
C GLU A 30 -7.14 15.12 1.77
N TYR A 31 -8.25 15.35 1.08
CA TYR A 31 -8.27 15.65 -0.33
C TYR A 31 -9.05 16.94 -0.58
N THR A 32 -8.47 17.84 -1.38
CA THR A 32 -9.13 19.05 -1.86
C THR A 32 -8.98 19.13 -3.37
N GLN A 33 -10.09 19.35 -4.08
CA GLN A 33 -10.04 19.60 -5.51
C GLN A 33 -9.34 20.94 -5.79
N SER A 34 -8.35 20.93 -6.67
CA SER A 34 -7.62 22.12 -7.13
C SER A 34 -7.27 21.98 -8.60
N ALA A 35 -6.84 23.09 -9.23
CA ALA A 35 -6.37 23.07 -10.61
C ALA A 35 -5.03 22.33 -10.75
N ASP A 36 -4.12 22.56 -9.79
CA ASP A 36 -2.81 21.94 -9.76
C ASP A 36 -2.78 20.71 -8.85
N ALA A 37 -1.90 19.76 -9.16
CA ALA A 37 -1.62 18.60 -8.31
C ALA A 37 -0.57 18.97 -7.25
N ALA A 38 -0.93 18.81 -5.97
CA ALA A 38 -0.03 19.01 -4.83
C ALA A 38 -0.14 17.85 -3.85
N ILE A 39 0.98 17.39 -3.31
CA ILE A 39 1.02 16.32 -2.32
C ILE A 39 1.90 16.79 -1.17
N GLU A 40 1.33 16.84 0.02
CA GLU A 40 1.99 17.28 1.25
C GLU A 40 1.98 16.11 2.24
N ILE A 41 3.14 15.77 2.81
CA ILE A 41 3.26 14.68 3.77
C ILE A 41 3.98 15.18 5.02
N GLU A 42 3.32 15.05 6.17
CA GLU A 42 3.83 15.40 7.48
C GLU A 42 4.01 14.16 8.37
N GLY A 43 4.89 14.25 9.36
CA GLY A 43 5.01 13.28 10.46
C GLY A 43 6.06 12.18 10.30
N ALA A 44 6.60 11.95 9.09
CA ALA A 44 7.80 11.13 8.91
C ALA A 44 8.59 11.54 7.66
N ASN A 45 9.87 11.88 7.83
CA ASN A 45 10.78 12.14 6.72
C ASN A 45 11.30 10.80 6.16
N ILE A 46 10.47 10.13 5.36
CA ILE A 46 10.74 8.81 4.80
C ILE A 46 11.26 8.99 3.36
N PRO A 47 12.48 8.53 3.03
CA PRO A 47 12.94 8.52 1.64
C PRO A 47 12.13 7.53 0.80
N ASP A 48 11.81 7.89 -0.45
CA ASP A 48 10.95 7.10 -1.36
C ASP A 48 9.59 6.74 -0.74
N ASN A 49 8.85 7.76 -0.32
CA ASN A 49 7.60 7.58 0.42
C ASN A 49 6.48 6.99 -0.47
N LEU A 50 6.10 5.74 -0.20
CA LEU A 50 5.05 5.05 -0.94
C LEU A 50 3.67 5.74 -0.82
N ILE A 51 3.41 6.51 0.24
CA ILE A 51 2.21 7.35 0.38
C ILE A 51 2.15 8.38 -0.74
N GLU A 52 3.27 9.06 -1.00
CA GLU A 52 3.36 10.09 -2.04
C GLU A 52 3.12 9.47 -3.41
N ARG A 53 3.74 8.32 -3.66
CA ARG A 53 3.62 7.59 -4.92
C ARG A 53 2.19 7.08 -5.13
N ALA A 54 1.53 6.59 -4.08
CA ALA A 54 0.13 6.18 -4.13
C ALA A 54 -0.80 7.36 -4.43
N ALA A 55 -0.61 8.49 -3.74
CA ALA A 55 -1.39 9.70 -3.98
C ALA A 55 -1.22 10.22 -5.41
N ARG A 56 0.02 10.25 -5.90
CA ARG A 56 0.35 10.64 -7.28
C ARG A 56 -0.28 9.70 -8.31
N ALA A 57 -0.30 8.40 -8.04
CA ALA A 57 -0.95 7.43 -8.91
C ALA A 57 -2.47 7.67 -9.01
N CYS A 58 -3.15 7.97 -7.90
CA CYS A 58 -4.58 8.31 -7.92
C CYS A 58 -4.85 9.59 -8.72
N LEU A 59 -4.07 10.66 -8.50
CA LEU A 59 -4.24 11.91 -9.25
C LEU A 59 -3.99 11.71 -10.76
N ALA A 60 -2.97 10.92 -11.11
CA ALA A 60 -2.67 10.59 -12.50
C ALA A 60 -3.79 9.75 -13.15
N GLU A 61 -4.39 8.81 -12.42
CA GLU A 61 -5.51 7.99 -12.89
C GLU A 61 -6.74 8.85 -13.23
N TRP A 62 -6.99 9.92 -12.49
CA TRP A 62 -8.10 10.84 -12.78
C TRP A 62 -7.78 11.85 -13.87
N GLY A 63 -6.51 12.10 -14.19
CA GLY A 63 -6.09 13.10 -15.16
C GLY A 63 -6.42 14.54 -14.73
N GLU A 64 -6.61 14.78 -13.43
CA GLU A 64 -7.03 16.07 -12.88
C GLU A 64 -6.16 16.51 -11.70
N GLY A 65 -6.17 17.82 -11.42
CA GLY A 65 -5.50 18.40 -10.26
C GLY A 65 -6.16 18.02 -8.93
N GLY A 66 -5.48 18.34 -7.84
CA GLY A 66 -5.94 18.06 -6.49
C GLY A 66 -4.80 18.17 -5.49
N THR A 67 -5.12 18.67 -4.30
CA THR A 67 -4.21 18.68 -3.16
C THR A 67 -4.53 17.49 -2.27
N VAL A 68 -3.54 16.62 -2.06
CA VAL A 68 -3.57 15.54 -1.07
C VAL A 68 -2.68 15.93 0.09
N ARG A 69 -3.23 15.96 1.31
CA ARG A 69 -2.45 16.11 2.54
C ARG A 69 -2.50 14.84 3.36
N CYS A 70 -1.34 14.37 3.76
CA CYS A 70 -1.20 13.19 4.60
C CYS A 70 -0.43 13.55 5.87
N HIS A 71 -0.99 13.22 7.04
CA HIS A 71 -0.27 13.28 8.29
C HIS A 71 -0.09 11.86 8.84
N LEU A 72 1.16 11.40 8.85
CA LEU A 72 1.53 10.03 9.23
C LEU A 72 2.19 10.01 10.60
N ARG A 73 1.61 9.26 11.54
CA ARG A 73 2.25 8.92 12.80
C ARG A 73 2.68 7.45 12.77
N LYS A 74 3.99 7.23 12.61
CA LYS A 74 4.57 5.88 12.64
C LYS A 74 4.52 5.29 14.04
N ARG A 75 3.95 4.10 14.14
CA ARG A 75 4.05 3.17 15.28
C ARG A 75 4.78 1.90 14.87
N ILE A 76 4.71 1.51 13.59
CA ILE A 76 5.50 0.42 13.02
C ILE A 76 6.94 0.90 12.83
N PRO A 77 7.94 0.25 13.47
CA PRO A 77 9.33 0.64 13.30
C PRO A 77 9.77 0.48 11.84
N MET A 78 10.43 1.51 11.30
CA MET A 78 10.93 1.47 9.92
C MET A 78 11.92 0.32 9.73
N GLY A 79 11.83 -0.38 8.60
CA GLY A 79 12.75 -1.48 8.27
C GLY A 79 12.55 -2.77 9.09
N ALA A 80 11.53 -2.86 9.95
CA ALA A 80 11.27 -4.04 10.77
C ALA A 80 10.75 -5.26 9.97
N GLY A 81 10.60 -5.16 8.65
CA GLY A 81 10.03 -6.22 7.81
C GLY A 81 8.53 -6.45 8.04
N LEU A 82 7.82 -5.47 8.60
CA LEU A 82 6.40 -5.55 8.96
C LEU A 82 5.47 -4.93 7.90
N GLY A 83 6.01 -4.46 6.78
CA GLY A 83 5.20 -3.92 5.69
C GLY A 83 4.55 -2.56 5.95
N GLY A 84 4.96 -1.82 6.99
CA GLY A 84 4.30 -0.55 7.36
C GLY A 84 4.21 0.47 6.23
N GLY A 85 5.25 0.63 5.40
CA GLY A 85 5.18 1.52 4.24
C GLY A 85 4.19 1.04 3.16
N SER A 86 4.08 -0.28 2.99
CA SER A 86 3.15 -0.89 2.03
C SER A 86 1.71 -0.80 2.51
N SER A 87 1.45 -0.96 3.81
CA SER A 87 0.13 -0.74 4.40
C SER A 87 -0.30 0.72 4.30
N ASP A 88 0.61 1.66 4.56
CA ASP A 88 0.32 3.08 4.42
C ASP A 88 -0.06 3.44 2.98
N ALA A 89 0.65 2.89 1.99
CA ALA A 89 0.34 3.10 0.57
C ALA A 89 -1.01 2.50 0.16
N ALA A 90 -1.31 1.29 0.62
CA ALA A 90 -2.60 0.65 0.38
C ALA A 90 -3.76 1.46 1.00
N ALA A 91 -3.56 2.02 2.21
CA ALA A 91 -4.54 2.89 2.84
C ALA A 91 -4.83 4.15 2.00
N VAL A 92 -3.81 4.76 1.37
CA VAL A 92 -4.00 5.88 0.43
C VAL A 92 -4.80 5.47 -0.80
N LEU A 93 -4.47 4.34 -1.42
CA LEU A 93 -5.18 3.83 -2.60
C LEU A 93 -6.66 3.54 -2.32
N LEU A 94 -6.99 3.10 -1.10
CA LEU A 94 -8.37 2.86 -0.69
C LEU A 94 -9.11 4.15 -0.29
N ALA A 95 -8.46 5.06 0.43
CA ALA A 95 -9.09 6.24 0.99
C ALA A 95 -9.34 7.35 -0.04
N LEU A 96 -8.37 7.63 -0.93
CA LEU A 96 -8.48 8.76 -1.87
C LEU A 96 -9.68 8.68 -2.82
N PRO A 97 -10.00 7.52 -3.45
CA PRO A 97 -11.21 7.38 -4.27
C PRO A 97 -12.50 7.72 -3.54
N VAL A 98 -12.57 7.37 -2.24
CA VAL A 98 -13.73 7.66 -1.39
C VAL A 98 -13.79 9.14 -1.03
N LEU A 99 -12.67 9.73 -0.59
CA LEU A 99 -12.58 11.15 -0.22
C LEU A 99 -12.87 12.07 -1.40
N ALA A 100 -12.35 11.74 -2.58
CA ALA A 100 -12.57 12.50 -3.81
C ALA A 100 -13.94 12.22 -4.46
N ARG A 101 -14.69 11.22 -3.98
CA ARG A 101 -15.92 10.70 -4.60
C ARG A 101 -15.72 10.31 -6.08
N ARG A 102 -14.54 9.75 -6.37
CA ARG A 102 -14.10 9.34 -7.71
C ARG A 102 -13.65 7.87 -7.64
N PRO A 103 -14.56 6.91 -7.81
CA PRO A 103 -14.23 5.50 -7.65
C PRO A 103 -13.21 5.06 -8.70
N ILE A 104 -12.22 4.28 -8.25
CA ILE A 104 -11.29 3.55 -9.11
C ILE A 104 -11.68 2.07 -9.03
N ALA A 105 -11.77 1.39 -10.17
CA ALA A 105 -12.15 -0.02 -10.21
C ALA A 105 -11.16 -0.89 -9.40
N THR A 106 -11.65 -1.89 -8.68
CA THR A 106 -10.82 -2.77 -7.83
C THR A 106 -9.64 -3.38 -8.58
N ARG A 107 -9.87 -3.87 -9.82
CA ARG A 107 -8.80 -4.39 -10.68
C ARG A 107 -7.69 -3.36 -10.90
N ARG A 108 -8.07 -2.10 -11.11
CA ARG A 108 -7.14 -1.02 -11.36
C ARG A 108 -6.37 -0.64 -10.09
N LEU A 109 -7.02 -0.64 -8.93
CA LEU A 109 -6.35 -0.46 -7.63
C LEU A 109 -5.29 -1.55 -7.38
N LEU A 110 -5.57 -2.81 -7.72
CA LEU A 110 -4.60 -3.90 -7.63
C LEU A 110 -3.39 -3.69 -8.56
N GLU A 111 -3.62 -3.27 -9.79
CA GLU A 111 -2.54 -2.93 -10.74
C GLU A 111 -1.66 -1.78 -10.23
N MET A 112 -2.28 -0.73 -9.69
CA MET A 112 -1.58 0.40 -9.08
C MET A 112 -0.77 -0.04 -7.85
N ALA A 113 -1.34 -0.86 -6.97
CA ALA A 113 -0.66 -1.40 -5.80
C ALA A 113 0.57 -2.24 -6.18
N ALA A 114 0.43 -3.16 -7.15
CA ALA A 114 1.54 -3.99 -7.61
C ALA A 114 2.69 -3.16 -8.21
N ALA A 115 2.38 -2.02 -8.85
CA ALA A 115 3.39 -1.09 -9.36
C ALA A 115 4.10 -0.27 -8.26
N LEU A 116 3.47 -0.10 -7.09
CA LEU A 116 4.07 0.57 -5.94
C LEU A 116 5.06 -0.35 -5.19
N GLY A 117 4.69 -1.62 -5.00
CA GLY A 117 5.53 -2.64 -4.39
C GLY A 117 4.85 -3.99 -4.28
N SER A 118 5.64 -5.07 -4.19
CA SER A 118 5.12 -6.45 -4.13
C SER A 118 4.16 -6.70 -2.98
N ASP A 119 4.37 -6.03 -1.85
CA ASP A 119 3.61 -6.25 -0.62
C ASP A 119 2.35 -5.38 -0.53
N VAL A 120 2.21 -4.34 -1.38
CA VAL A 120 1.07 -3.39 -1.32
C VAL A 120 -0.27 -4.05 -1.65
N PRO A 121 -0.39 -4.93 -2.67
CA PRO A 121 -1.65 -5.60 -2.97
C PRO A 121 -2.23 -6.38 -1.77
N PHE A 122 -1.38 -6.95 -0.92
CA PHE A 122 -1.82 -7.69 0.26
C PHE A 122 -2.61 -6.81 1.22
N PHE A 123 -2.14 -5.59 1.43
CA PHE A 123 -2.79 -4.64 2.32
C PHE A 123 -4.07 -4.04 1.75
N LEU A 124 -4.40 -4.27 0.47
CA LEU A 124 -5.72 -3.94 -0.08
C LEU A 124 -6.80 -4.95 0.34
N GLU A 125 -6.44 -6.22 0.52
CA GLU A 125 -7.38 -7.29 0.91
C GLU A 125 -7.41 -7.52 2.44
N GLY A 126 -6.27 -7.45 3.11
CA GLY A 126 -6.14 -7.72 4.55
C GLY A 126 -6.30 -9.21 4.94
N GLY A 127 -6.36 -9.50 6.24
CA GLY A 127 -6.57 -10.86 6.77
C GLY A 127 -5.32 -11.75 6.77
N ALA A 128 -5.54 -13.06 6.75
CA ALA A 128 -4.49 -14.07 6.57
C ALA A 128 -4.41 -14.46 5.10
N VAL A 129 -3.25 -14.31 4.45
CA VAL A 129 -3.04 -14.79 3.08
C VAL A 129 -1.72 -15.53 2.96
N ALA A 130 -1.66 -16.52 2.07
CA ALA A 130 -0.42 -17.09 1.60
C ALA A 130 0.14 -16.21 0.47
N GLY A 131 1.39 -15.77 0.62
CA GLY A 131 2.17 -15.10 -0.41
C GLY A 131 3.13 -16.06 -1.10
N LEU A 132 3.11 -16.11 -2.44
CA LEU A 132 4.04 -16.85 -3.30
C LEU A 132 4.81 -15.90 -4.24
N GLY A 133 5.78 -16.41 -5.01
CA GLY A 133 6.60 -15.59 -5.90
C GLY A 133 7.59 -14.74 -5.11
N ARG A 134 7.52 -13.42 -5.25
CA ARG A 134 8.17 -12.41 -4.40
C ARG A 134 7.27 -11.93 -3.26
N GLY A 135 6.09 -12.51 -3.08
CA GLY A 135 5.05 -12.05 -2.16
C GLY A 135 3.90 -11.31 -2.85
N GLU A 136 3.94 -11.16 -4.18
CA GLU A 136 2.90 -10.52 -4.99
C GLU A 136 1.74 -11.44 -5.37
N GLU A 137 1.95 -12.76 -5.35
CA GLU A 137 0.89 -13.74 -5.58
C GLU A 137 0.19 -14.07 -4.26
N LEU A 138 -1.06 -13.68 -4.13
CA LEU A 138 -1.79 -13.74 -2.86
C LEU A 138 -2.96 -14.72 -2.95
N TYR A 139 -3.03 -15.61 -1.96
CA TYR A 139 -4.09 -16.59 -1.82
C TYR A 139 -4.70 -16.47 -0.43
N PRO A 140 -5.96 -16.05 -0.29
CA PRO A 140 -6.63 -15.95 0.99
C PRO A 140 -6.58 -17.27 1.76
N LEU A 141 -6.18 -17.21 3.03
CA LEU A 141 -6.28 -18.32 3.97
C LEU A 141 -7.47 -18.07 4.90
N ALA A 142 -8.16 -19.13 5.28
CA ALA A 142 -9.23 -19.03 6.26
C ALA A 142 -8.66 -18.46 7.57
N ASP A 143 -9.18 -17.31 7.99
CA ASP A 143 -8.77 -16.62 9.20
C ASP A 143 -9.07 -17.55 10.40
N ARG A 144 -8.02 -18.03 11.07
CA ARG A 144 -8.18 -18.81 12.30
C ARG A 144 -8.41 -17.83 13.45
N THR A 145 -9.64 -17.35 13.58
CA THR A 145 -10.12 -16.74 14.81
C THR A 145 -9.98 -17.77 15.93
N GLY A 146 -9.06 -17.51 16.86
CA GLY A 146 -8.97 -18.20 18.15
C GLY A 146 -9.82 -17.51 19.18
#